data_AF-A0AAV9K0J4-F1
#
_entry.id   AF-A0AAV9K0J4-F1
#
_cell.length_a   1.000
_cell.length_b   1.000
_cell.length_c   1.000
_cell.angle_alpha   90.00
_cell.angle_beta   90.00
_cell.angle_gamma   90.00
#
_symmetry.space_group_name_H-M   'P 1'
#
loop_
_entity.id
_entity.type
_entity.pdbx_description
1 polymer ?
#
loop_
_entity_poly.entity_id
_entity_poly.type
_entity_poly.pdbx_seq_one_letter_code
_entity_poly.pdbx_strand_id
1 'polypeptide(L)'
;MEKRKDNEEANNSLVLFSALRKDIADVLDFLENEEIQKALDKDQVEKLKLERAFICAYVQLSYSDLEQFEDIMTRKRQEVENLLQLILDDDANNFGCKYVLTSLAGNMDDCISSHRRSKSDATMMDEQLDFLLLNLYHLSKHCEEKMFPGVTQYEVHQNICGNVRDFHGLIVNGYIEHEIVEYVLPQFQLMAERAGHFLWEDQIDEDSKLSEIDEDDQTDDDSQLSEQDDDDQNDRDSRLFKLAHLLLKIVPTELEVMHICYTNLKASTSAEVGCFIKKLLETSPDIIREYLIHLQELMVTVITPSTSGARNIHVMMEFLLIILSDIPKDFIHHDKLFDLLASVGALTREVSTLVRDLEQKLRNKEGTDETNRATIYLLENIELLKKDLKHVYLKAPDSSQCCFPMSDGLLFMHLLHIHLNDLLDSNLFNCFDKGRN
;
A
#
# COMPACT_ATOMS: atom_id res chain seq x y z
N MET A 1 -37.29 9.03 -11.84
CA MET A 1 -36.80 9.13 -13.24
C MET A 1 -35.27 9.11 -13.24
N GLU A 2 -34.64 9.87 -12.33
CA GLU A 2 -33.22 9.83 -11.95
C GLU A 2 -32.68 8.40 -11.69
N LYS A 3 -33.19 7.68 -10.69
CA LYS A 3 -32.80 6.27 -10.42
C LYS A 3 -32.86 5.29 -11.60
N ARG A 4 -33.68 5.54 -12.62
CA ARG A 4 -33.73 4.67 -13.82
C ARG A 4 -32.64 5.04 -14.83
N LYS A 5 -32.29 6.32 -14.90
CA LYS A 5 -31.23 6.84 -15.76
C LYS A 5 -29.86 6.46 -15.21
N ASP A 6 -29.66 6.58 -13.90
CA ASP A 6 -28.42 6.19 -13.22
C ASP A 6 -28.15 4.67 -13.38
N ASN A 7 -29.21 3.85 -13.31
CA ASN A 7 -29.10 2.40 -13.50
C ASN A 7 -28.86 2.00 -14.97
N GLU A 8 -29.31 2.80 -15.93
CA GLU A 8 -29.04 2.58 -17.37
C GLU A 8 -27.60 3.03 -17.72
N GLU A 9 -27.12 4.12 -17.14
CA GLU A 9 -25.75 4.62 -17.28
C GLU A 9 -24.73 3.66 -16.62
N ALA A 10 -25.01 3.12 -15.42
CA ALA A 10 -24.18 2.11 -14.77
C ALA A 10 -24.07 0.81 -15.59
N ASN A 11 -25.18 0.34 -16.17
CA ASN A 11 -25.18 -0.84 -17.04
C ASN A 11 -24.36 -0.63 -18.31
N ASN A 12 -24.38 0.58 -18.88
CA ASN A 12 -23.56 0.90 -20.06
C ASN A 12 -22.06 0.96 -19.73
N SER A 13 -21.68 1.53 -18.59
CA SER A 13 -20.28 1.54 -18.13
C SER A 13 -19.72 0.13 -17.91
N LEU A 14 -20.50 -0.76 -17.28
CA LEU A 14 -20.14 -2.17 -17.09
C LEU A 14 -19.93 -2.91 -18.42
N VAL A 15 -20.77 -2.64 -19.42
CA VAL A 15 -20.65 -3.26 -20.75
C VAL A 15 -19.37 -2.77 -21.45
N LEU A 16 -19.08 -1.47 -21.40
CA LEU A 16 -17.85 -0.91 -21.97
C LEU A 16 -16.59 -1.49 -21.31
N PHE A 17 -16.58 -1.54 -19.98
CA PHE A 17 -15.47 -2.13 -19.24
C PHE A 17 -15.29 -3.63 -19.55
N SER A 18 -16.38 -4.38 -19.67
CA SER A 18 -16.33 -5.79 -20.04
C SER A 18 -15.76 -6.00 -21.45
N ALA A 19 -16.11 -5.12 -22.39
CA ALA A 19 -15.57 -5.13 -23.75
C ALA A 19 -14.07 -4.79 -23.74
N LEU A 20 -13.66 -3.75 -23.01
CA LEU A 20 -12.26 -3.37 -22.84
C LEU A 20 -11.43 -4.51 -22.23
N ARG A 21 -11.92 -5.15 -21.17
CA ARG A 21 -11.25 -6.29 -20.51
C ARG A 21 -11.05 -7.46 -21.47
N LYS A 22 -12.06 -7.73 -22.32
CA LYS A 22 -11.98 -8.78 -23.32
C LYS A 22 -10.91 -8.49 -24.37
N ASP A 23 -10.91 -7.28 -24.94
CA ASP A 23 -9.92 -6.91 -25.95
C ASP A 23 -8.49 -6.93 -25.38
N ILE A 24 -8.34 -6.56 -24.11
CA ILE A 24 -7.08 -6.68 -23.38
C ILE A 24 -6.62 -8.13 -23.25
N ALA A 25 -7.52 -9.05 -22.93
CA ALA A 25 -7.20 -10.47 -22.87
C ALA A 25 -6.80 -10.99 -24.26
N ASP A 26 -7.52 -10.59 -25.31
CA ASP A 26 -7.21 -10.96 -26.69
C ASP A 26 -5.81 -10.44 -27.12
N VAL A 27 -5.41 -9.23 -26.71
CA VAL A 27 -4.05 -8.70 -26.91
C VAL A 27 -3.01 -9.46 -26.12
N LEU A 28 -3.31 -9.87 -24.88
CA LEU A 28 -2.40 -10.65 -24.05
C LEU A 28 -2.10 -12.03 -24.65
N ASP A 29 -3.14 -12.76 -25.03
CA ASP A 29 -3.02 -14.07 -25.69
C ASP A 29 -2.14 -13.97 -26.94
N PHE A 30 -2.22 -12.83 -27.64
CA PHE A 30 -1.38 -12.56 -28.80
C PHE A 30 0.09 -12.32 -28.42
N LEU A 31 0.35 -11.53 -27.37
CA LEU A 31 1.71 -11.27 -26.87
C LEU A 31 2.36 -12.51 -26.21
N GLU A 32 1.56 -13.50 -25.81
CA GLU A 32 2.07 -14.78 -25.29
C GLU A 32 2.52 -15.74 -26.39
N ASN A 33 2.29 -15.41 -27.67
CA ASN A 33 2.80 -16.19 -28.79
C ASN A 33 4.33 -16.11 -28.90
N GLU A 34 5.00 -17.27 -28.80
CA GLU A 34 6.46 -17.39 -28.83
C GLU A 34 7.14 -16.81 -30.08
N GLU A 35 6.47 -16.78 -31.23
CA GLU A 35 7.04 -16.20 -32.46
C GLU A 35 7.12 -14.67 -32.36
N ILE A 36 6.21 -14.05 -31.61
CA ILE A 36 6.08 -12.60 -31.43
C ILE A 36 6.98 -12.12 -30.30
N GLN A 37 7.08 -12.90 -29.22
CA GLN A 37 8.01 -12.61 -28.12
C GLN A 37 9.48 -12.62 -28.55
N LYS A 38 9.86 -13.38 -29.58
CA LYS A 38 11.23 -13.41 -30.12
C LYS A 38 11.60 -12.16 -30.91
N ALA A 39 10.62 -11.44 -31.44
CA ALA A 39 10.80 -10.19 -32.16
C ALA A 39 10.73 -8.96 -31.25
N LEU A 40 10.20 -9.12 -30.02
CA LEU A 40 10.01 -8.02 -29.08
C LEU A 40 11.21 -7.77 -28.19
N ASP A 41 11.48 -6.48 -28.00
CA ASP A 41 12.32 -6.04 -26.90
C ASP A 41 11.57 -6.16 -25.57
N LYS A 42 12.29 -6.59 -24.53
CA LYS A 42 11.71 -6.87 -23.21
C LYS A 42 11.13 -5.59 -22.57
N ASP A 43 11.79 -4.46 -22.78
CA ASP A 43 11.38 -3.18 -22.21
C ASP A 43 10.06 -2.67 -22.83
N GLN A 44 9.83 -2.96 -24.11
CA GLN A 44 8.56 -2.63 -24.79
C GLN A 44 7.38 -3.45 -24.25
N VAL A 45 7.59 -4.75 -23.98
CA VAL A 45 6.59 -5.60 -23.34
C VAL A 45 6.24 -5.09 -21.95
N GLU A 46 7.26 -4.73 -21.16
CA GLU A 46 7.07 -4.19 -19.81
C GLU A 46 6.30 -2.87 -19.85
N LYS A 47 6.67 -1.95 -20.76
CA LYS A 47 5.95 -0.68 -20.93
C LYS A 47 4.50 -0.88 -21.34
N LEU A 48 4.21 -1.78 -22.29
CA LEU A 48 2.84 -2.08 -22.70
C LEU A 48 1.99 -2.66 -21.55
N LYS A 49 2.58 -3.54 -20.73
CA LYS A 49 1.89 -4.09 -19.54
C LYS A 49 1.55 -2.98 -18.54
N LEU A 50 2.45 -2.02 -18.35
CA LEU A 50 2.26 -0.88 -17.46
C LEU A 50 1.13 0.03 -17.96
N GLU A 51 1.24 0.51 -19.20
CA GLU A 51 0.28 1.42 -19.81
C GLU A 51 -1.13 0.84 -19.84
N ARG A 52 -1.23 -0.47 -20.10
CA ARG A 52 -2.50 -1.19 -19.98
C ARG A 52 -3.04 -1.22 -18.56
N ALA A 53 -2.19 -1.52 -17.57
CA ALA A 53 -2.61 -1.54 -16.17
C ALA A 53 -3.11 -0.16 -15.74
N PHE A 54 -2.44 0.91 -16.21
CA PHE A 54 -2.85 2.29 -16.01
C PHE A 54 -4.27 2.52 -16.56
N ILE A 55 -4.50 2.28 -17.85
CA ILE A 55 -5.81 2.49 -18.48
C ILE A 55 -6.90 1.67 -17.76
N CYS A 56 -6.62 0.42 -17.40
CA CYS A 56 -7.57 -0.43 -16.69
C CYS A 56 -7.95 0.08 -15.30
N ALA A 57 -6.98 0.60 -14.55
CA ALA A 57 -7.23 1.15 -13.22
C ALA A 57 -8.09 2.41 -13.33
N TYR A 58 -7.74 3.33 -14.23
CA TYR A 58 -8.35 4.65 -14.28
C TYR A 58 -9.66 4.70 -15.07
N VAL A 59 -9.93 3.75 -15.97
CA VAL A 59 -11.31 3.54 -16.46
C VAL A 59 -12.24 3.15 -15.31
N GLN A 60 -11.77 2.37 -14.35
CA GLN A 60 -12.60 1.99 -13.19
C GLN A 60 -12.71 3.10 -12.16
N LEU A 61 -11.64 3.87 -11.95
CA LEU A 61 -11.62 5.05 -11.08
C LEU A 61 -12.12 6.33 -11.77
N SER A 62 -12.75 6.22 -12.94
CA SER A 62 -13.17 7.40 -13.72
C SER A 62 -14.23 8.23 -12.99
N TYR A 63 -14.90 7.68 -11.99
CA TYR A 63 -15.84 8.41 -11.13
C TYR A 63 -15.14 9.28 -10.07
N SER A 64 -13.84 9.08 -9.85
CA SER A 64 -13.08 9.67 -8.74
C SER A 64 -12.43 10.99 -9.14
N ASP A 65 -13.20 12.00 -9.57
CA ASP A 65 -12.77 13.39 -9.86
C ASP A 65 -11.25 13.60 -10.15
N LEU A 66 -10.73 12.89 -11.17
CA LEU A 66 -9.29 12.90 -11.51
C LEU A 66 -8.96 14.12 -12.37
N GLU A 67 -7.96 14.90 -11.95
CA GLU A 67 -7.53 16.08 -12.69
C GLU A 67 -6.98 15.70 -14.07
N GLN A 68 -7.37 16.46 -15.10
CA GLN A 68 -6.95 16.25 -16.50
C GLN A 68 -7.21 14.82 -17.04
N PHE A 69 -8.20 14.12 -16.49
CA PHE A 69 -8.52 12.73 -16.86
C PHE A 69 -8.59 12.47 -18.36
N GLU A 70 -9.42 13.24 -19.08
CA GLU A 70 -9.64 13.04 -20.52
C GLU A 70 -8.33 13.21 -21.31
N ASP A 71 -7.52 14.22 -20.98
CA ASP A 71 -6.27 14.54 -21.68
C ASP A 71 -5.20 13.46 -21.42
N ILE A 72 -4.99 13.09 -20.15
CA ILE A 72 -3.99 12.09 -19.74
C ILE A 72 -4.36 10.72 -20.30
N MET A 73 -5.62 10.29 -20.14
CA MET A 73 -6.07 9.00 -20.65
C MET A 73 -5.98 8.92 -22.17
N THR A 74 -6.26 10.02 -22.88
CA THR A 74 -6.11 10.08 -24.35
C THR A 74 -4.65 9.91 -24.76
N ARG A 75 -3.71 10.57 -24.07
CA ARG A 75 -2.27 10.39 -24.31
C ARG A 75 -1.84 8.94 -24.04
N LYS A 76 -2.21 8.38 -22.90
CA LYS A 76 -1.83 7.00 -22.52
C LYS A 76 -2.42 5.96 -23.49
N ARG A 77 -3.65 6.17 -23.96
CA ARG A 77 -4.26 5.39 -25.04
C ARG A 77 -3.46 5.48 -26.35
N GLN A 78 -2.94 6.66 -26.71
CA GLN A 78 -2.07 6.80 -27.88
C GLN A 78 -0.72 6.10 -27.70
N GLU A 79 -0.13 6.13 -26.50
CA GLU A 79 1.09 5.37 -26.18
C GLU A 79 0.88 3.86 -26.37
N VAL A 80 -0.25 3.32 -25.90
CA VAL A 80 -0.61 1.91 -26.12
C VAL A 80 -0.75 1.60 -27.62
N GLU A 81 -1.44 2.45 -28.39
CA GLU A 81 -1.58 2.25 -29.83
C GLU A 81 -0.22 2.25 -30.54
N ASN A 82 0.66 3.20 -30.20
CA ASN A 82 1.99 3.30 -30.80
C ASN A 82 2.85 2.08 -30.46
N LEU A 83 2.82 1.61 -29.21
CA LEU A 83 3.53 0.40 -28.77
C LEU A 83 3.01 -0.83 -29.51
N LEU A 84 1.69 -0.99 -29.61
CA LEU A 84 1.07 -2.12 -30.30
C LEU A 84 1.33 -2.10 -31.80
N GLN A 85 1.37 -0.92 -32.42
CA GLN A 85 1.70 -0.79 -33.84
C GLN A 85 3.15 -1.22 -34.11
N LEU A 86 4.08 -0.80 -33.26
CA LEU A 86 5.49 -1.19 -33.37
C LEU A 86 5.68 -2.72 -33.22
N ILE A 87 4.84 -3.35 -32.40
CA ILE A 87 4.82 -4.81 -32.20
C ILE A 87 4.25 -5.56 -33.43
N LEU A 88 3.40 -4.91 -34.23
CA LEU A 88 2.60 -5.56 -35.28
C LEU A 88 3.07 -5.28 -36.71
N ASP A 89 4.00 -4.34 -36.91
CA ASP A 89 4.44 -3.90 -38.25
C ASP A 89 5.34 -4.91 -39.00
N ASP A 90 5.68 -6.08 -38.41
CA ASP A 90 6.59 -7.07 -39.04
C ASP A 90 5.86 -8.16 -39.88
N ASP A 91 4.52 -8.28 -39.82
CA ASP A 91 3.78 -9.23 -40.67
C ASP A 91 2.44 -8.66 -41.18
N ALA A 92 2.49 -8.12 -42.40
CA ALA A 92 1.39 -7.44 -43.10
C ALA A 92 0.13 -8.28 -43.42
N ASN A 93 -0.10 -9.42 -42.77
CA ASN A 93 -1.23 -10.31 -43.06
C ASN A 93 -2.04 -10.78 -41.85
N ASN A 94 -1.82 -10.24 -40.65
CA ASN A 94 -2.66 -10.61 -39.50
C ASN A 94 -3.91 -9.71 -39.37
N PHE A 95 -4.90 -9.94 -40.25
CA PHE A 95 -6.20 -9.25 -40.20
C PHE A 95 -6.88 -9.36 -38.82
N GLY A 96 -6.62 -10.43 -38.06
CA GLY A 96 -7.10 -10.61 -36.69
C GLY A 96 -6.53 -9.55 -35.73
N CYS A 97 -5.22 -9.30 -35.77
CA CYS A 97 -4.57 -8.30 -34.92
C CYS A 97 -5.08 -6.90 -35.19
N LYS A 98 -5.21 -6.53 -36.46
CA LYS A 98 -5.73 -5.22 -36.82
C LYS A 98 -7.14 -4.99 -36.28
N TYR A 99 -7.98 -6.03 -36.31
CA TYR A 99 -9.31 -5.96 -35.71
C TYR A 99 -9.25 -5.80 -34.18
N VAL A 100 -8.43 -6.60 -33.49
CA VAL A 100 -8.26 -6.52 -32.02
C VAL A 100 -7.74 -5.15 -31.60
N LEU A 101 -6.75 -4.58 -32.30
CA LEU A 101 -6.26 -3.23 -32.02
C LEU A 101 -7.32 -2.16 -32.23
N THR A 102 -8.05 -2.24 -33.35
CA THR A 102 -9.10 -1.25 -33.66
C THR A 102 -10.22 -1.32 -32.63
N SER A 103 -10.57 -2.54 -32.19
CA SER A 103 -11.56 -2.78 -31.14
C SER A 103 -11.07 -2.22 -29.80
N LEU A 104 -9.83 -2.51 -29.41
CA LEU A 104 -9.24 -2.04 -28.17
C LEU A 104 -9.22 -0.51 -28.11
N ALA A 105 -8.74 0.13 -29.18
CA ALA A 105 -8.69 1.58 -29.32
C ALA A 105 -10.09 2.21 -29.22
N GLY A 106 -11.07 1.66 -29.93
CA GLY A 106 -12.46 2.12 -29.87
C GLY A 106 -13.07 1.95 -28.47
N ASN A 107 -12.84 0.82 -27.81
CA ASN A 107 -13.33 0.57 -26.46
C ASN A 107 -12.66 1.48 -25.42
N MET A 108 -11.38 1.80 -25.58
CA MET A 108 -10.72 2.81 -24.75
C MET A 108 -11.34 4.20 -24.95
N ASP A 109 -11.58 4.63 -26.19
CA ASP A 109 -12.20 5.92 -26.51
C ASP A 109 -13.63 6.02 -25.94
N ASP A 110 -14.41 4.95 -26.06
CA ASP A 110 -15.75 4.87 -25.48
C ASP A 110 -15.70 4.92 -23.93
N CYS A 111 -14.73 4.25 -23.30
CA CYS A 111 -14.55 4.32 -21.86
C CYS A 111 -14.16 5.74 -21.40
N ILE A 112 -13.17 6.36 -22.06
CA ILE A 112 -12.68 7.71 -21.73
C ILE A 112 -13.79 8.74 -21.89
N SER A 113 -14.54 8.69 -22.99
CA SER A 113 -15.65 9.62 -23.24
C SER A 113 -16.85 9.42 -22.31
N SER A 114 -17.00 8.23 -21.72
CA SER A 114 -18.06 7.90 -20.77
C SER A 114 -17.79 8.37 -19.33
N HIS A 115 -16.57 8.83 -19.02
CA HIS A 115 -16.09 9.31 -17.71
C HIS A 115 -17.09 10.17 -16.93
N ARG A 116 -17.81 11.06 -17.62
CA ARG A 116 -18.74 12.00 -16.96
C ARG A 116 -20.13 11.45 -16.65
N ARG A 117 -20.40 10.16 -16.91
CA ARG A 117 -21.75 9.57 -16.82
C ARG A 117 -21.98 8.63 -15.64
N SER A 118 -20.95 8.18 -14.92
CA SER A 118 -21.15 7.26 -13.78
C SER A 118 -20.81 7.94 -12.46
N LYS A 119 -21.71 8.81 -11.98
CA LYS A 119 -21.71 9.15 -10.56
C LYS A 119 -22.43 8.03 -9.83
N SER A 120 -21.72 6.94 -9.57
CA SER A 120 -22.31 5.79 -8.90
C SER A 120 -21.94 5.82 -7.42
N ASP A 121 -22.94 6.13 -6.57
CA ASP A 121 -22.92 5.82 -5.13
C ASP A 121 -23.00 4.29 -4.87
N ALA A 122 -22.95 3.44 -5.91
CA ALA A 122 -23.06 2.00 -5.78
C ALA A 122 -21.70 1.36 -5.49
N THR A 123 -21.71 0.42 -4.55
CA THR A 123 -20.63 -0.53 -4.26
C THR A 123 -20.12 -1.15 -5.56
N MET A 124 -18.81 -1.06 -5.78
CA MET A 124 -18.13 -1.70 -6.91
C MET A 124 -18.39 -3.21 -6.88
N MET A 125 -18.68 -3.84 -8.03
CA MET A 125 -18.87 -5.29 -8.05
C MET A 125 -17.55 -6.02 -7.78
N ASP A 126 -17.59 -7.19 -7.15
CA ASP A 126 -16.41 -7.99 -6.78
C ASP A 126 -15.44 -8.20 -7.95
N GLU A 127 -15.96 -8.51 -9.15
CA GLU A 127 -15.12 -8.71 -10.34
C GLU A 127 -14.40 -7.43 -10.80
N GLN A 128 -15.02 -6.27 -10.61
CA GLN A 128 -14.38 -4.99 -10.90
C GLN A 128 -13.30 -4.74 -9.84
N LEU A 129 -13.63 -4.87 -8.56
CA LEU A 129 -12.66 -4.62 -7.49
C LEU A 129 -11.44 -5.54 -7.61
N ASP A 130 -11.63 -6.81 -7.95
CA ASP A 130 -10.54 -7.75 -8.24
C ASP A 130 -9.61 -7.22 -9.34
N PHE A 131 -10.19 -6.76 -10.43
CA PHE A 131 -9.44 -6.23 -11.56
C PHE A 131 -8.75 -4.91 -11.21
N LEU A 132 -9.39 -4.01 -10.45
CA LEU A 132 -8.77 -2.77 -9.98
C LEU A 132 -7.56 -3.06 -9.06
N LEU A 133 -7.72 -3.92 -8.06
CA LEU A 133 -6.64 -4.30 -7.13
C LEU A 133 -5.46 -4.94 -7.87
N LEU A 134 -5.73 -5.78 -8.87
CA LEU A 134 -4.69 -6.35 -9.73
C LEU A 134 -3.89 -5.27 -10.45
N ASN A 135 -4.55 -4.30 -11.07
CA ASN A 135 -3.88 -3.24 -11.82
C ASN A 135 -3.14 -2.26 -10.90
N LEU A 136 -3.70 -1.89 -9.75
CA LEU A 136 -3.02 -1.07 -8.75
C LEU A 136 -1.77 -1.76 -8.20
N TYR A 137 -1.81 -3.08 -8.01
CA TYR A 137 -0.61 -3.84 -7.65
C TYR A 137 0.47 -3.75 -8.73
N HIS A 138 0.10 -3.87 -10.01
CA HIS A 138 1.07 -3.76 -11.10
C HIS A 138 1.68 -2.35 -11.21
N LEU A 139 0.88 -1.31 -11.03
CA LEU A 139 1.34 0.07 -10.99
C LEU A 139 2.28 0.33 -9.81
N SER A 140 1.86 -0.03 -8.59
CA SER A 140 2.70 0.14 -7.38
C SER A 140 4.01 -0.65 -7.46
N LYS A 141 3.97 -1.88 -7.99
CA LYS A 141 5.17 -2.68 -8.27
C LYS A 141 6.12 -1.98 -9.24
N HIS A 142 5.60 -1.36 -10.30
CA HIS A 142 6.44 -0.61 -11.23
C HIS A 142 7.09 0.60 -10.56
N CYS A 143 6.33 1.36 -9.76
CA CYS A 143 6.87 2.49 -9.01
C CYS A 143 8.01 2.07 -8.09
N GLU A 144 7.88 0.94 -7.37
CA GLU A 144 8.93 0.40 -6.50
C GLU A 144 10.15 -0.09 -7.29
N GLU A 145 9.96 -0.98 -8.27
CA GLU A 145 11.09 -1.67 -8.92
C GLU A 145 11.87 -0.76 -9.88
N LYS A 146 11.20 0.20 -10.51
CA LYS A 146 11.75 0.97 -11.64
C LYS A 146 11.95 2.44 -11.34
N MET A 147 10.97 3.09 -10.71
CA MET A 147 11.01 4.54 -10.47
C MET A 147 11.73 4.89 -9.17
N PHE A 148 11.48 4.14 -8.10
CA PHE A 148 11.97 4.43 -6.75
C PHE A 148 12.65 3.22 -6.09
N PRO A 149 13.64 2.60 -6.75
CA PRO A 149 14.28 1.41 -6.22
C PRO A 149 14.94 1.67 -4.86
N GLY A 150 14.62 0.82 -3.89
CA GLY A 150 15.18 0.89 -2.53
C GLY A 150 14.57 1.96 -1.63
N VAL A 151 13.43 2.57 -2.01
CA VAL A 151 12.66 3.48 -1.15
C VAL A 151 11.61 2.68 -0.38
N THR A 152 11.82 2.50 0.93
CA THR A 152 11.01 1.63 1.79
C THR A 152 9.51 1.93 1.74
N GLN A 153 9.10 3.20 1.61
CA GLN A 153 7.68 3.55 1.59
C GLN A 153 6.96 3.04 0.32
N TYR A 154 7.65 3.00 -0.84
CA TYR A 154 7.08 2.43 -2.07
C TYR A 154 6.99 0.91 -1.99
N GLU A 155 7.99 0.26 -1.39
CA GLU A 155 7.95 -1.17 -1.08
C GLU A 155 6.76 -1.51 -0.17
N VAL A 156 6.55 -0.73 0.89
CA VAL A 156 5.39 -0.89 1.77
C VAL A 156 4.08 -0.68 1.03
N HIS A 157 3.97 0.35 0.19
CA HIS A 157 2.78 0.59 -0.63
C HIS A 157 2.45 -0.59 -1.55
N GLN A 158 3.45 -1.10 -2.28
CA GLN A 158 3.30 -2.28 -3.14
C GLN A 158 2.87 -3.52 -2.34
N ASN A 159 3.49 -3.75 -1.18
CA ASN A 159 3.18 -4.90 -0.33
C ASN A 159 1.72 -4.84 0.16
N ILE A 160 1.23 -3.67 0.57
CA ILE A 160 -0.19 -3.46 0.95
C ILE A 160 -1.12 -3.75 -0.23
N CYS A 161 -0.84 -3.20 -1.41
CA CYS A 161 -1.64 -3.49 -2.61
C CYS A 161 -1.66 -4.99 -2.93
N GLY A 162 -0.52 -5.66 -2.78
CA GLY A 162 -0.39 -7.10 -3.00
C GLY A 162 -1.18 -7.93 -1.99
N ASN A 163 -1.11 -7.58 -0.70
CA ASN A 163 -1.77 -8.32 0.36
C ASN A 163 -3.28 -8.17 0.31
N VAL A 164 -3.80 -6.97 0.07
CA VAL A 164 -5.24 -6.74 -0.09
C VAL A 164 -5.77 -7.45 -1.34
N ARG A 165 -5.04 -7.43 -2.46
CA ARG A 165 -5.40 -8.21 -3.65
C ARG A 165 -5.44 -9.70 -3.35
N ASP A 166 -4.41 -10.25 -2.72
CA ASP A 166 -4.34 -11.69 -2.45
C ASP A 166 -5.43 -12.12 -1.45
N PHE A 167 -5.76 -11.28 -0.46
CA PHE A 167 -6.89 -11.52 0.44
C PHE A 167 -8.23 -11.43 -0.31
N HIS A 168 -8.41 -10.47 -1.20
CA HIS A 168 -9.58 -10.41 -2.08
C HIS A 168 -9.71 -11.69 -2.93
N GLY A 169 -8.60 -12.24 -3.40
CA GLY A 169 -8.58 -13.56 -4.05
C GLY A 169 -9.13 -14.68 -3.15
N LEU A 170 -8.88 -14.65 -1.83
CA LEU A 170 -9.49 -15.61 -0.90
C LEU A 170 -11.01 -15.42 -0.79
N ILE A 171 -11.49 -14.17 -0.86
CA ILE A 171 -12.93 -13.84 -0.88
C ILE A 171 -13.59 -14.43 -2.12
N VAL A 172 -13.06 -14.11 -3.31
CA VAL A 172 -13.61 -14.55 -4.60
C VAL A 172 -13.63 -16.09 -4.70
N ASN A 173 -12.65 -16.77 -4.10
CA ASN A 173 -12.58 -18.23 -4.07
C ASN A 173 -13.43 -18.88 -2.96
N GLY A 174 -14.15 -18.10 -2.15
CA GLY A 174 -15.08 -18.62 -1.13
C GLY A 174 -14.43 -19.14 0.15
N TYR A 175 -13.20 -18.71 0.47
CA TYR A 175 -12.52 -19.09 1.71
C TYR A 175 -12.90 -18.21 2.91
N ILE A 176 -13.57 -17.09 2.67
CA ILE A 176 -13.93 -16.10 3.69
C ILE A 176 -15.43 -16.13 3.93
N GLU A 177 -15.83 -16.13 5.20
CA GLU A 177 -17.25 -16.11 5.61
C GLU A 177 -17.94 -14.83 5.15
N HIS A 178 -19.22 -14.94 4.78
CA HIS A 178 -20.00 -13.84 4.18
C HIS A 178 -20.05 -12.60 5.08
N GLU A 179 -20.18 -12.77 6.39
CA GLU A 179 -20.19 -11.66 7.36
C GLU A 179 -18.88 -10.87 7.36
N ILE A 180 -17.75 -11.54 7.15
CA ILE A 180 -16.44 -10.91 7.02
C ILE A 180 -16.34 -10.19 5.67
N VAL A 181 -16.82 -10.81 4.60
CA VAL A 181 -16.83 -10.21 3.25
C VAL A 181 -17.59 -8.88 3.23
N GLU A 182 -18.82 -8.85 3.76
CA GLU A 182 -19.63 -7.63 3.84
C GLU A 182 -18.93 -6.50 4.62
N TYR A 183 -18.13 -6.86 5.62
CA TYR A 183 -17.40 -5.92 6.44
C TYR A 183 -16.13 -5.36 5.76
N VAL A 184 -15.38 -6.18 5.03
CA VAL A 184 -14.07 -5.78 4.45
C VAL A 184 -14.16 -5.15 3.07
N LEU A 185 -15.14 -5.56 2.26
CA LEU A 185 -15.23 -5.13 0.86
C LEU A 185 -15.27 -3.59 0.70
N PRO A 186 -16.05 -2.83 1.50
CA PRO A 186 -16.04 -1.37 1.41
C PRO A 186 -14.68 -0.75 1.78
N GLN A 187 -13.92 -1.40 2.67
CA GLN A 187 -12.59 -0.92 3.09
C GLN A 187 -11.55 -1.15 1.99
N PHE A 188 -11.68 -2.24 1.24
CA PHE A 188 -10.81 -2.55 0.10
C PHE A 188 -11.06 -1.58 -1.05
N GLN A 189 -12.32 -1.29 -1.36
CA GLN A 189 -12.67 -0.28 -2.36
C GLN A 189 -12.10 1.09 -1.97
N LEU A 190 -12.30 1.54 -0.72
CA LEU A 190 -11.78 2.82 -0.24
C LEU A 190 -10.24 2.87 -0.25
N MET A 191 -9.57 1.76 0.06
CA MET A 191 -8.11 1.64 -0.03
C MET A 191 -7.65 1.78 -1.49
N ALA A 192 -8.30 1.05 -2.40
CA ALA A 192 -7.99 1.06 -3.83
C ALA A 192 -8.18 2.46 -4.44
N GLU A 193 -9.25 3.17 -4.08
CA GLU A 193 -9.48 4.56 -4.50
C GLU A 193 -8.35 5.49 -4.05
N ARG A 194 -7.92 5.38 -2.78
CA ARG A 194 -6.84 6.20 -2.22
C ARG A 194 -5.49 5.90 -2.88
N ALA A 195 -5.17 4.62 -3.05
CA ALA A 195 -3.94 4.19 -3.72
C ALA A 195 -3.93 4.62 -5.19
N GLY A 196 -5.06 4.49 -5.89
CA GLY A 196 -5.21 4.94 -7.27
C GLY A 196 -5.07 6.45 -7.43
N HIS A 197 -5.69 7.25 -6.56
CA HIS A 197 -5.49 8.70 -6.58
C HIS A 197 -4.03 9.11 -6.40
N PHE A 198 -3.32 8.47 -5.47
CA PHE A 198 -1.90 8.75 -5.26
C PHE A 198 -1.06 8.41 -6.49
N LEU A 199 -1.27 7.22 -7.07
CA LEU A 199 -0.56 6.78 -8.29
C LEU A 199 -0.89 7.66 -9.51
N TRP A 200 -2.06 8.29 -9.54
CA TRP A 200 -2.44 9.23 -10.61
C TRP A 200 -1.63 10.52 -10.50
N GLU A 201 -1.56 11.08 -9.30
CA GLU A 201 -0.78 12.30 -9.03
C GLU A 201 0.71 12.09 -9.31
N ASP A 202 1.28 10.96 -8.87
CA ASP A 202 2.69 10.62 -9.13
C ASP A 202 3.01 10.55 -10.63
N GLN A 203 2.05 10.10 -11.45
CA GLN A 203 2.21 10.01 -12.90
C GLN A 203 2.10 11.37 -13.60
N ILE A 204 1.22 12.27 -13.13
CA ILE A 204 1.14 13.66 -13.64
C ILE A 204 2.49 14.34 -13.48
N ASP A 205 3.08 14.21 -12.29
CA ASP A 205 4.35 14.85 -11.95
C ASP A 205 5.53 14.28 -12.79
N GLU A 206 5.40 13.09 -13.39
CA GLU A 206 6.39 12.53 -14.32
C GLU A 206 6.14 12.97 -15.77
N ASP A 207 4.89 12.90 -16.21
CA ASP A 207 4.47 13.27 -17.55
C ASP A 207 4.70 14.77 -17.85
N SER A 208 4.63 15.63 -16.83
CA SER A 208 5.01 17.04 -16.91
C SER A 208 6.52 17.21 -17.14
N LYS A 209 7.37 16.42 -16.49
CA LYS A 209 8.84 16.47 -16.69
C LYS A 209 9.26 16.05 -18.09
N LEU A 210 8.56 15.08 -18.69
CA LEU A 210 8.82 14.67 -20.07
C LEU A 210 8.42 15.73 -21.11
N SER A 211 7.45 16.60 -20.80
CA SER A 211 7.02 17.68 -21.70
C SER A 211 7.95 18.89 -21.74
N GLU A 212 8.79 19.07 -20.72
CA GLU A 212 9.75 20.19 -20.64
C GLU A 212 11.07 19.91 -21.37
N ILE A 213 11.34 18.64 -21.74
CA ILE A 213 12.58 18.25 -22.44
C ILE A 213 12.50 18.49 -23.96
N ASP A 214 11.30 18.68 -24.51
CA ASP A 214 11.11 18.86 -25.97
C ASP A 214 11.23 20.33 -26.45
N GLU A 215 11.46 21.32 -25.57
CA GLU A 215 11.53 22.74 -25.98
C GLU A 215 12.94 23.33 -26.17
N ASP A 216 14.01 22.73 -25.66
CA ASP A 216 15.35 23.30 -25.83
C ASP A 216 16.43 22.24 -26.08
N ASP A 217 16.69 21.91 -27.35
CA ASP A 217 18.04 21.52 -27.74
C ASP A 217 18.44 22.02 -29.14
N GLN A 218 18.70 23.33 -29.20
CA GLN A 218 19.82 23.84 -29.97
C GLN A 218 20.81 24.47 -28.97
N THR A 219 21.89 23.78 -28.60
CA THR A 219 23.28 24.15 -28.99
C THR A 219 24.35 23.46 -28.13
N ASP A 220 25.31 22.87 -28.85
CA ASP A 220 26.77 22.82 -28.64
C ASP A 220 27.36 22.53 -27.23
N ASP A 221 27.99 21.35 -27.15
CA ASP A 221 29.41 21.14 -26.80
C ASP A 221 29.94 21.79 -25.50
N ASP A 222 29.82 21.09 -24.37
CA ASP A 222 30.96 20.70 -23.52
C ASP A 222 30.48 19.95 -22.27
N SER A 223 30.88 18.68 -22.15
CA SER A 223 30.61 17.83 -21.00
C SER A 223 31.30 18.34 -19.72
N GLN A 224 30.52 18.81 -18.74
CA GLN A 224 30.93 18.85 -17.33
C GLN A 224 29.81 18.38 -16.39
N LEU A 225 30.13 17.30 -15.66
CA LEU A 225 29.71 16.89 -14.32
C LEU A 225 28.42 17.52 -13.75
N SER A 226 27.41 16.66 -13.61
CA SER A 226 26.17 16.80 -12.86
C SER A 226 26.24 17.74 -11.64
N GLU A 227 25.67 18.93 -11.79
CA GLU A 227 25.06 19.62 -10.66
C GLU A 227 23.72 18.89 -10.40
N GLN A 228 23.59 18.31 -9.21
CA GLN A 228 22.34 17.74 -8.74
C GLN A 228 21.54 18.92 -8.20
N ASP A 229 20.61 19.43 -9.01
CA ASP A 229 19.88 20.66 -8.74
C ASP A 229 19.02 20.54 -7.46
N ASP A 230 19.05 21.59 -6.63
CA ASP A 230 18.30 21.69 -5.37
C ASP A 230 16.76 21.54 -5.57
N ASP A 231 16.27 21.69 -6.81
CA ASP A 231 14.85 21.58 -7.16
C ASP A 231 14.35 20.13 -7.22
N ASP A 232 15.18 19.16 -7.65
CA ASP A 232 14.81 17.74 -7.74
C ASP A 232 14.66 17.09 -6.35
N GLN A 233 15.45 17.54 -5.38
CA GLN A 233 15.38 17.05 -4.00
C GLN A 233 14.06 17.49 -3.31
N ASN A 234 13.59 18.71 -3.60
CA ASN A 234 12.33 19.23 -3.06
C ASN A 234 11.10 18.50 -3.63
N ASP A 235 11.12 18.15 -4.92
CA ASP A 235 10.05 17.34 -5.53
C ASP A 235 9.98 15.93 -4.91
N ARG A 236 11.13 15.28 -4.75
CA ARG A 236 11.21 13.96 -4.11
C ARG A 236 10.69 13.97 -2.68
N ASP A 237 11.08 14.98 -1.89
CA ASP A 237 10.64 15.11 -0.49
C ASP A 237 9.13 15.40 -0.40
N SER A 238 8.58 16.18 -1.34
CA SER A 238 7.13 16.39 -1.47
C SER A 238 6.36 15.10 -1.76
N ARG A 239 6.85 14.26 -2.69
CA ARG A 239 6.23 12.96 -3.01
C ARG A 239 6.29 11.99 -1.83
N LEU A 240 7.44 11.91 -1.14
CA LEU A 240 7.56 11.09 0.07
C LEU A 240 6.60 11.53 1.17
N PHE A 241 6.36 12.84 1.31
CA PHE A 241 5.37 13.36 2.23
C PHE A 241 3.92 12.96 1.84
N LYS A 242 3.56 13.07 0.56
CA LYS A 242 2.27 12.57 0.04
C LYS A 242 2.10 11.07 0.30
N LEU A 243 3.15 10.28 0.05
CA LEU A 243 3.18 8.84 0.26
C LEU A 243 3.03 8.47 1.74
N ALA A 244 3.74 9.16 2.65
CA ALA A 244 3.57 8.99 4.10
C ALA A 244 2.10 9.23 4.52
N HIS A 245 1.48 10.27 3.96
CA HIS A 245 0.07 10.57 4.21
C HIS A 245 -0.89 9.51 3.63
N LEU A 246 -0.55 8.93 2.47
CA LEU A 246 -1.28 7.78 1.92
C LEU A 246 -1.16 6.57 2.85
N LEU A 247 0.04 6.20 3.26
CA LEU A 247 0.28 5.05 4.15
C LEU A 247 -0.52 5.18 5.45
N LEU A 248 -0.59 6.38 6.01
CA LEU A 248 -1.44 6.67 7.17
C LEU A 248 -2.92 6.34 6.92
N LYS A 249 -3.40 6.41 5.68
CA LYS A 249 -4.79 6.13 5.30
C LYS A 249 -5.05 4.69 4.87
N ILE A 250 -4.06 3.98 4.31
CA ILE A 250 -4.27 2.64 3.73
C ILE A 250 -3.81 1.49 4.65
N VAL A 251 -2.78 1.68 5.48
CA VAL A 251 -2.31 0.64 6.42
C VAL A 251 -3.40 0.17 7.40
N PRO A 252 -4.35 1.00 7.88
CA PRO A 252 -5.44 0.48 8.71
C PRO A 252 -6.24 -0.68 8.06
N THR A 253 -6.41 -0.66 6.75
CA THR A 253 -7.06 -1.76 6.01
C THR A 253 -6.22 -3.04 6.07
N GLU A 254 -4.90 -2.92 5.94
CA GLU A 254 -3.96 -4.03 6.09
C GLU A 254 -3.99 -4.60 7.52
N LEU A 255 -4.03 -3.75 8.54
CA LEU A 255 -4.15 -4.18 9.94
C LEU A 255 -5.45 -4.96 10.19
N GLU A 256 -6.53 -4.65 9.48
CA GLU A 256 -7.78 -5.41 9.53
C GLU A 256 -7.64 -6.78 8.85
N VAL A 257 -7.01 -6.85 7.68
CA VAL A 257 -6.67 -8.11 7.00
C VAL A 257 -5.87 -9.02 7.93
N MET A 258 -4.84 -8.46 8.55
CA MET A 258 -4.04 -9.14 9.56
C MET A 258 -4.90 -9.65 10.72
N HIS A 259 -5.72 -8.79 11.33
CA HIS A 259 -6.60 -9.17 12.43
C HIS A 259 -7.54 -10.33 12.08
N ILE A 260 -8.14 -10.30 10.89
CA ILE A 260 -9.02 -11.37 10.40
C ILE A 260 -8.24 -12.67 10.25
N CYS A 261 -7.02 -12.62 9.73
CA CYS A 261 -6.18 -13.81 9.59
C CYS A 261 -5.87 -14.44 10.95
N TYR A 262 -5.52 -13.61 11.94
CA TYR A 262 -5.19 -14.07 13.29
C TYR A 262 -6.37 -14.70 14.02
N THR A 263 -7.58 -14.18 13.81
CA THR A 263 -8.77 -14.57 14.57
C THR A 263 -9.61 -15.64 13.87
N ASN A 264 -9.78 -15.55 12.56
CA ASN A 264 -10.70 -16.41 11.79
C ASN A 264 -9.96 -17.45 10.94
N LEU A 265 -8.79 -17.12 10.39
CA LEU A 265 -8.11 -18.00 9.41
C LEU A 265 -6.98 -18.83 10.00
N LYS A 266 -6.53 -18.55 11.23
CA LYS A 266 -5.42 -19.25 11.90
C LYS A 266 -5.58 -20.78 11.92
N ALA A 267 -6.81 -21.26 12.12
CA ALA A 267 -7.11 -22.70 12.18
C ALA A 267 -7.47 -23.32 10.82
N SER A 268 -7.40 -22.55 9.73
CA SER A 268 -7.70 -23.04 8.39
C SER A 268 -6.72 -24.14 7.97
N THR A 269 -7.26 -25.14 7.28
CA THR A 269 -6.48 -26.25 6.70
C THR A 269 -6.23 -26.09 5.20
N SER A 270 -6.72 -24.99 4.59
CA SER A 270 -6.50 -24.69 3.17
C SER A 270 -5.03 -24.31 2.92
N ALA A 271 -4.46 -24.87 1.85
CA ALA A 271 -3.11 -24.56 1.41
C ALA A 271 -3.01 -23.12 0.91
N GLU A 272 -4.03 -22.63 0.20
CA GLU A 272 -4.15 -21.27 -0.31
C GLU A 272 -4.13 -20.25 0.84
N VAL A 273 -4.95 -20.49 1.86
CA VAL A 273 -4.97 -19.65 3.08
C VAL A 273 -3.63 -19.70 3.81
N GLY A 274 -3.02 -20.88 3.92
CA GLY A 274 -1.69 -21.04 4.53
C GLY A 274 -0.59 -20.28 3.78
N CYS A 275 -0.60 -20.33 2.44
CA CYS A 275 0.31 -19.58 1.58
C CYS A 275 0.13 -18.06 1.75
N PHE A 276 -1.13 -17.60 1.79
CA PHE A 276 -1.43 -16.19 2.03
C PHE A 276 -0.91 -15.72 3.39
N ILE A 277 -1.21 -16.46 4.47
CA ILE A 277 -0.74 -16.14 5.83
C ILE A 277 0.79 -16.05 5.87
N LYS A 278 1.49 -16.97 5.21
CA LYS A 278 2.96 -16.95 5.16
C LYS A 278 3.47 -15.65 4.52
N LYS A 279 2.93 -15.28 3.36
CA LYS A 279 3.32 -14.04 2.66
C LYS A 279 3.00 -12.81 3.49
N LEU A 280 1.82 -12.77 4.12
CA LEU A 280 1.41 -11.69 5.00
C LEU A 280 2.40 -11.51 6.15
N LEU A 281 2.85 -12.61 6.78
CA LEU A 281 3.85 -12.57 7.85
C LEU A 281 5.22 -12.05 7.40
N GLU A 282 5.61 -12.32 6.15
CA GLU A 282 6.88 -11.87 5.58
C GLU A 282 6.91 -10.34 5.43
N THR A 283 5.80 -9.72 5.01
CA THR A 283 5.71 -8.27 4.76
C THR A 283 5.24 -7.45 5.96
N SER A 284 4.50 -8.06 6.89
CA SER A 284 3.87 -7.37 8.03
C SER A 284 4.84 -6.54 8.88
N PRO A 285 6.06 -7.00 9.23
CA PRO A 285 6.95 -6.23 10.07
C PRO A 285 7.32 -4.87 9.48
N ASP A 286 7.67 -4.83 8.19
CA ASP A 286 8.05 -3.61 7.49
C ASP A 286 6.85 -2.66 7.36
N ILE A 287 5.67 -3.18 7.02
CA ILE A 287 4.44 -2.39 6.93
C ILE A 287 4.11 -1.73 8.28
N ILE A 288 4.12 -2.50 9.38
CA ILE A 288 3.83 -1.99 10.71
C ILE A 288 4.90 -0.97 11.15
N ARG A 289 6.18 -1.24 10.87
CA ARG A 289 7.27 -0.34 11.23
C ARG A 289 7.10 1.03 10.55
N GLU A 290 6.97 1.06 9.22
CA GLU A 290 6.80 2.33 8.50
C GLU A 290 5.53 3.07 8.94
N TYR A 291 4.45 2.34 9.21
CA TYR A 291 3.23 2.94 9.72
C TYR A 291 3.40 3.61 11.08
N LEU A 292 4.11 2.95 12.01
CA LEU A 292 4.42 3.52 13.31
C LEU A 292 5.35 4.74 13.21
N ILE A 293 6.34 4.72 12.30
CA ILE A 293 7.19 5.90 12.03
C ILE A 293 6.32 7.10 11.61
N HIS A 294 5.42 6.91 10.64
CA HIS A 294 4.55 7.99 10.16
C HIS A 294 3.52 8.45 11.20
N LEU A 295 2.97 7.52 12.00
CA LEU A 295 2.10 7.88 13.12
C LEU A 295 2.86 8.72 14.17
N GLN A 296 4.14 8.44 14.38
CA GLN A 296 4.96 9.14 15.37
C GLN A 296 5.30 10.54 14.89
N GLU A 297 5.62 10.68 13.61
CA GLU A 297 5.80 11.98 12.97
C GLU A 297 4.51 12.82 13.02
N LEU A 298 3.35 12.22 12.74
CA LEU A 298 2.04 12.87 12.92
C LEU A 298 1.85 13.34 14.37
N MET A 299 2.21 12.51 15.35
CA MET A 299 2.14 12.90 16.76
C MET A 299 3.06 14.08 17.08
N VAL A 300 4.31 14.07 16.66
CA VAL A 300 5.27 15.15 16.97
C VAL A 300 4.87 16.48 16.33
N THR A 301 4.34 16.44 15.10
CA THR A 301 4.03 17.63 14.31
C THR A 301 2.67 18.25 14.66
N VAL A 302 1.65 17.42 14.94
CA VAL A 302 0.25 17.88 15.12
C VAL A 302 -0.17 17.87 16.58
N ILE A 303 0.35 16.95 17.41
CA ILE A 303 -0.11 16.71 18.77
C ILE A 303 0.91 17.28 19.76
N THR A 304 0.57 18.36 20.46
CA THR A 304 1.49 18.97 21.43
C THR A 304 1.80 17.97 22.58
N PRO A 305 3.06 17.70 22.95
CA PRO A 305 3.45 16.64 23.91
C PRO A 305 3.00 16.82 25.37
N SER A 306 2.16 17.81 25.67
CA SER A 306 1.94 18.31 27.04
C SER A 306 0.91 17.53 27.87
N THR A 307 0.32 16.45 27.34
CA THR A 307 -0.59 15.57 28.08
C THR A 307 0.04 14.22 28.38
N SER A 308 -0.20 13.68 29.59
CA SER A 308 0.32 12.37 30.01
C SER A 308 -0.16 11.22 29.11
N GLY A 309 -1.37 11.33 28.53
CA GLY A 309 -1.89 10.37 27.56
C GLY A 309 -1.07 10.32 26.26
N ALA A 310 -0.71 11.49 25.69
CA ALA A 310 0.14 11.56 24.50
C ALA A 310 1.53 10.95 24.76
N ARG A 311 2.08 11.15 25.96
CA ARG A 311 3.35 10.53 26.38
C ARG A 311 3.29 9.01 26.39
N ASN A 312 2.22 8.43 26.93
CA ASN A 312 2.07 6.97 27.00
C ASN A 312 1.91 6.34 25.61
N ILE A 313 1.21 7.02 24.68
CA ILE A 313 1.10 6.59 23.29
C ILE A 313 2.47 6.61 22.60
N HIS A 314 3.23 7.69 22.76
CA HIS A 314 4.57 7.79 22.17
C HIS A 314 5.52 6.70 22.70
N VAL A 315 5.51 6.45 24.01
CA VAL A 315 6.25 5.34 24.64
C VAL A 315 5.89 4.00 24.02
N MET A 316 4.60 3.76 23.79
CA MET A 316 4.13 2.52 23.19
C MET A 316 4.65 2.35 21.77
N MET A 317 4.63 3.42 20.98
CA MET A 317 5.14 3.41 19.61
C MET A 317 6.62 3.06 19.55
N GLU A 318 7.43 3.70 20.38
CA GLU A 318 8.87 3.40 20.50
C GLU A 318 9.08 1.93 20.87
N PHE A 319 8.29 1.40 21.81
CA PHE A 319 8.37 0.00 22.19
C PHE A 319 8.03 -0.96 21.04
N LEU A 320 6.97 -0.69 20.29
CA LEU A 320 6.58 -1.51 19.13
C LEU A 320 7.63 -1.43 18.01
N LEU A 321 8.16 -0.24 17.72
CA LEU A 321 9.22 -0.02 16.73
C LEU A 321 10.48 -0.80 17.07
N ILE A 322 10.84 -0.84 18.36
CA ILE A 322 11.96 -1.65 18.82
C ILE A 322 11.70 -3.14 18.54
N ILE A 323 10.54 -3.67 18.94
CA ILE A 323 10.22 -5.08 18.70
C ILE A 323 10.40 -5.40 17.22
N LEU A 324 9.84 -4.57 16.34
CA LEU A 324 9.86 -4.73 14.88
C LEU A 324 11.27 -4.63 14.28
N SER A 325 12.15 -3.82 14.87
CA SER A 325 13.53 -3.67 14.42
C SER A 325 14.40 -4.87 14.77
N ASP A 326 14.08 -5.56 15.86
CA ASP A 326 14.85 -6.71 16.37
C ASP A 326 14.23 -8.08 16.06
N ILE A 327 13.14 -8.13 15.28
CA ILE A 327 12.56 -9.38 14.77
C ILE A 327 13.65 -10.11 13.94
N PRO A 328 14.21 -11.25 14.40
CA PRO A 328 15.26 -11.94 13.66
C PRO A 328 14.75 -12.41 12.31
N LYS A 329 15.50 -12.20 11.22
CA LYS A 329 15.07 -12.62 9.88
C LYS A 329 14.89 -14.15 9.74
N ASP A 330 15.51 -14.93 10.63
CA ASP A 330 15.54 -16.40 10.58
C ASP A 330 14.69 -17.06 11.69
N PHE A 331 13.37 -16.86 11.70
CA PHE A 331 12.50 -17.55 12.66
C PHE A 331 12.41 -19.06 12.38
N ILE A 332 12.79 -19.85 13.39
CA ILE A 332 12.71 -21.32 13.36
C ILE A 332 11.28 -21.83 13.66
N HIS A 333 10.39 -20.98 14.19
CA HIS A 333 9.03 -21.35 14.62
C HIS A 333 7.97 -20.35 14.13
N HIS A 334 7.40 -20.58 12.95
CA HIS A 334 6.39 -19.72 12.32
C HIS A 334 5.15 -19.48 13.19
N ASP A 335 4.66 -20.49 13.92
CA ASP A 335 3.46 -20.35 14.77
C ASP A 335 3.63 -19.29 15.88
N LYS A 336 4.85 -19.17 16.43
CA LYS A 336 5.15 -18.21 17.50
C LYS A 336 5.32 -16.78 16.97
N LEU A 337 5.90 -16.64 15.78
CA LEU A 337 6.01 -15.35 15.10
C LEU A 337 4.62 -14.82 14.75
N PHE A 338 3.74 -15.70 14.27
CA PHE A 338 2.36 -15.37 13.98
C PHE A 338 1.63 -14.83 15.23
N ASP A 339 1.78 -15.48 16.39
CA ASP A 339 1.19 -14.99 17.65
C ASP A 339 1.78 -13.64 18.11
N LEU A 340 3.09 -13.43 17.95
CA LEU A 340 3.71 -12.15 18.27
C LEU A 340 3.19 -11.02 17.37
N LEU A 341 3.16 -11.25 16.06
CA LEU A 341 2.68 -10.26 15.10
C LEU A 341 1.18 -10.00 15.22
N ALA A 342 0.40 -10.97 15.70
CA ALA A 342 -0.99 -10.74 16.10
C ALA A 342 -1.09 -9.69 17.21
N SER A 343 -0.31 -9.87 18.28
CA SER A 343 -0.31 -8.94 19.41
C SER A 343 0.26 -7.56 19.04
N VAL A 344 1.32 -7.51 18.23
CA VAL A 344 1.90 -6.25 17.71
C VAL A 344 0.92 -5.52 16.78
N GLY A 345 0.24 -6.25 15.88
CA GLY A 345 -0.77 -5.69 14.98
C GLY A 345 -1.98 -5.13 15.73
N ALA A 346 -2.50 -5.87 16.72
CA ALA A 346 -3.59 -5.42 17.58
C ALA A 346 -3.23 -4.13 18.34
N LEU A 347 -2.05 -4.07 18.94
CA LEU A 347 -1.58 -2.88 19.62
C LEU A 347 -1.36 -1.69 18.69
N THR A 348 -0.80 -1.92 17.50
CA THR A 348 -0.66 -0.88 16.48
C THR A 348 -2.02 -0.28 16.08
N ARG A 349 -3.06 -1.12 15.96
CA ARG A 349 -4.43 -0.66 15.66
C ARG A 349 -4.99 0.21 16.79
N GLU A 350 -4.77 -0.18 18.04
CA GLU A 350 -5.19 0.61 19.20
C GLU A 350 -4.48 1.95 19.27
N VAL A 351 -3.16 1.94 19.12
CA VAL A 351 -2.34 3.17 19.03
C VAL A 351 -2.84 4.08 17.91
N SER A 352 -3.08 3.54 16.72
CA SER A 352 -3.64 4.29 15.59
C SER A 352 -4.96 4.96 15.93
N THR A 353 -5.88 4.22 16.56
CA THR A 353 -7.19 4.75 16.97
C THR A 353 -7.02 5.90 17.97
N LEU A 354 -6.16 5.73 18.98
CA LEU A 354 -5.87 6.76 19.97
C LEU A 354 -5.26 8.03 19.35
N VAL A 355 -4.32 7.87 18.41
CA VAL A 355 -3.71 9.00 17.69
C VAL A 355 -4.76 9.77 16.90
N ARG A 356 -5.65 9.07 16.17
CA ARG A 356 -6.73 9.70 15.41
C ARG A 356 -7.75 10.40 16.30
N ASP A 357 -8.15 9.79 17.40
CA ASP A 357 -9.07 10.41 18.36
C ASP A 357 -8.48 11.69 18.94
N LEU A 358 -7.18 11.68 19.24
CA LEU A 358 -6.46 12.85 19.75
C LEU A 358 -6.35 13.95 18.69
N GLU A 359 -6.00 13.60 17.46
CA GLU A 359 -5.97 14.50 16.31
C GLU A 359 -7.35 15.16 16.08
N GLN A 360 -8.42 14.37 16.15
CA GLN A 360 -9.79 14.87 15.97
C GLN A 360 -10.23 15.78 17.13
N LYS A 361 -9.90 15.45 18.37
CA LYS A 361 -10.18 16.29 19.55
C LYS A 361 -9.49 17.65 19.45
N LEU A 362 -8.26 17.70 18.95
CA LEU A 362 -7.54 18.95 18.69
C LEU A 362 -8.22 19.79 17.61
N ARG A 363 -8.67 19.19 16.51
CA ARG A 363 -9.46 19.89 15.47
C ARG A 363 -10.77 20.46 16.01
N ASN A 364 -11.45 19.71 16.88
CA ASN A 364 -12.79 20.06 17.40
C ASN A 364 -12.76 20.99 18.63
N LYS A 365 -11.60 21.25 19.25
CA LYS A 365 -11.44 22.05 20.49
C LYS A 365 -12.27 21.53 21.67
N GLU A 366 -12.45 20.21 21.75
CA GLU A 366 -13.32 19.59 22.75
C GLU A 366 -12.54 19.20 24.03
N GLY A 367 -13.14 19.45 25.21
CA GLY A 367 -12.51 19.31 26.52
C GLY A 367 -12.40 17.86 27.01
N THR A 368 -11.34 17.61 27.78
CA THR A 368 -10.81 16.30 28.21
C THR A 368 -11.60 15.63 29.34
N ASP A 369 -12.09 14.41 29.11
CA ASP A 369 -12.34 13.43 30.20
C ASP A 369 -12.25 11.96 29.72
N GLU A 370 -12.35 11.70 28.41
CA GLU A 370 -12.38 10.34 27.85
C GLU A 370 -10.98 9.70 27.63
N THR A 371 -9.92 10.51 27.57
CA THR A 371 -8.54 10.08 27.26
C THR A 371 -7.95 9.15 28.32
N ASN A 372 -8.37 9.27 29.59
CA ASN A 372 -7.82 8.48 30.68
C ASN A 372 -8.22 7.00 30.61
N ARG A 373 -9.44 6.69 30.17
CA ARG A 373 -9.94 5.31 30.10
C ARG A 373 -9.24 4.52 28.99
N ALA A 374 -9.05 5.15 27.84
CA ALA A 374 -8.38 4.52 26.69
C ALA A 374 -6.88 4.31 26.95
N THR A 375 -6.26 5.20 27.72
CA THR A 375 -4.85 5.03 28.17
C THR A 375 -4.68 3.86 29.14
N ILE A 376 -5.66 3.58 30.01
CA ILE A 376 -5.62 2.43 30.92
C ILE A 376 -5.72 1.11 30.13
N TYR A 377 -6.60 1.04 29.14
CA TYR A 377 -6.73 -0.12 28.27
C TYR A 377 -5.45 -0.42 27.49
N LEU A 378 -4.77 0.62 26.99
CA LEU A 378 -3.47 0.50 26.33
C LEU A 378 -2.42 -0.16 27.25
N LEU A 379 -2.37 0.26 28.53
CA LEU A 379 -1.45 -0.30 29.52
C LEU A 379 -1.72 -1.79 29.82
N GLU A 380 -2.98 -2.20 29.84
CA GLU A 380 -3.36 -3.62 30.02
C GLU A 380 -2.87 -4.48 28.86
N ASN A 381 -2.97 -3.99 27.62
CA ASN A 381 -2.51 -4.72 26.44
C ASN A 381 -0.97 -4.76 26.33
N ILE A 382 -0.26 -3.77 26.87
CA ILE A 382 1.21 -3.85 27.04
C ILE A 382 1.60 -5.04 27.92
N GLU A 383 0.89 -5.24 29.04
CA GLU A 383 1.17 -6.36 29.94
C GLU A 383 0.85 -7.71 29.30
N LEU A 384 -0.08 -7.77 28.35
CA LEU A 384 -0.30 -8.96 27.52
C LEU A 384 0.85 -9.20 26.54
N LEU A 385 1.26 -8.18 25.77
CA LEU A 385 2.38 -8.30 24.83
C LEU A 385 3.69 -8.69 25.54
N LYS A 386 3.94 -8.16 26.75
CA LYS A 386 5.08 -8.58 27.58
C LYS A 386 5.04 -10.07 27.94
N LYS A 387 3.86 -10.64 28.18
CA LYS A 387 3.72 -12.09 28.40
C LYS A 387 4.02 -12.86 27.12
N ASP A 388 3.51 -12.42 25.98
CA ASP A 388 3.75 -13.08 24.69
C ASP A 388 5.25 -13.06 24.32
N LEU A 389 5.92 -11.92 24.51
CA LEU A 389 7.37 -11.78 24.33
C LEU A 389 8.17 -12.78 25.20
N LYS A 390 7.73 -13.02 26.44
CA LYS A 390 8.36 -14.05 27.30
C LYS A 390 8.21 -15.45 26.71
N HIS A 391 7.08 -15.78 26.09
CA HIS A 391 6.84 -17.09 25.49
C HIS A 391 7.58 -17.32 24.16
N VAL A 392 7.83 -16.25 23.41
CA VAL A 392 8.52 -16.29 22.11
C VAL A 392 10.04 -16.30 22.27
N TYR A 393 10.58 -15.42 23.13
CA TYR A 393 12.03 -15.17 23.22
C TYR A 393 12.72 -15.78 24.44
N LEU A 394 12.01 -16.04 25.55
CA LEU A 394 12.64 -16.49 26.80
C LEU A 394 12.38 -17.97 27.08
N LYS A 395 13.10 -18.86 26.39
CA LYS A 395 13.71 -19.97 27.13
C LYS A 395 14.89 -19.34 27.88
N ALA A 396 14.76 -19.18 29.20
CA ALA A 396 15.80 -18.58 30.03
C ALA A 396 17.16 -19.20 29.68
N PRO A 397 18.19 -18.41 29.30
CA PRO A 397 19.55 -18.89 29.35
C PRO A 397 19.89 -19.16 30.81
N ASP A 398 20.57 -20.27 31.09
CA ASP A 398 21.12 -20.48 32.43
C ASP A 398 21.96 -19.26 32.80
N SER A 399 21.78 -18.76 34.03
CA SER A 399 22.29 -17.46 34.52
C SER A 399 23.80 -17.24 34.39
N SER A 400 24.56 -18.27 33.99
CA SER A 400 25.99 -18.24 33.70
C SER A 400 26.37 -17.87 32.26
N GLN A 401 25.42 -17.68 31.34
CA GLN A 401 25.70 -17.36 29.93
C GLN A 401 25.63 -15.87 29.56
N CYS A 402 25.50 -14.95 30.52
CA CYS A 402 25.53 -13.49 30.28
C CYS A 402 26.90 -12.94 29.81
N CYS A 403 27.81 -13.79 29.36
CA CYS A 403 29.16 -13.43 28.95
C CYS A 403 29.48 -13.91 27.52
N PHE A 404 28.61 -13.68 26.52
CA PHE A 404 28.95 -13.89 25.08
C PHE A 404 28.11 -12.96 24.16
N PRO A 405 28.52 -12.75 22.89
CA PRO A 405 28.74 -11.45 22.25
C PRO A 405 27.49 -10.73 21.72
N MET A 406 27.69 -9.44 21.41
CA MET A 406 26.74 -8.40 20.99
C MET A 406 25.91 -8.64 19.70
N SER A 407 25.87 -9.85 19.12
CA SER A 407 25.42 -10.05 17.74
C SER A 407 23.96 -10.54 17.54
N ASP A 408 23.26 -11.03 18.57
CA ASP A 408 22.10 -11.89 18.31
C ASP A 408 20.72 -11.31 18.73
N GLY A 409 20.58 -10.00 18.98
CA GLY A 409 19.29 -9.30 19.24
C GLY A 409 18.55 -9.66 20.55
N LEU A 410 18.72 -10.88 21.06
CA LEU A 410 18.08 -11.44 22.26
C LEU A 410 18.45 -10.69 23.55
N LEU A 411 19.68 -10.19 23.66
CA LEU A 411 20.15 -9.43 24.82
C LEU A 411 19.49 -8.04 24.88
N PHE A 412 19.24 -7.42 23.72
CA PHE A 412 18.60 -6.10 23.66
C PHE A 412 17.11 -6.20 24.02
N MET A 413 16.40 -7.23 23.54
CA MET A 413 15.02 -7.51 23.95
C MET A 413 14.89 -7.82 25.45
N HIS A 414 15.89 -8.47 26.04
CA HIS A 414 15.96 -8.67 27.50
C HIS A 414 16.13 -7.33 28.25
N LEU A 415 16.98 -6.44 27.76
CA LEU A 415 17.17 -5.09 28.31
C LEU A 415 15.91 -4.22 28.13
N LEU A 416 15.24 -4.30 26.99
CA LEU A 416 13.98 -3.61 26.71
C LEU A 416 12.85 -4.04 27.65
N HIS A 417 12.72 -5.36 27.90
CA HIS A 417 11.75 -5.89 28.85
C HIS A 417 12.02 -5.41 30.29
N ILE A 418 13.29 -5.22 30.67
CA ILE A 418 13.67 -4.62 31.96
C ILE A 418 13.30 -3.13 31.97
N HIS A 419 13.70 -2.38 30.95
CA HIS A 419 13.49 -0.93 30.88
C HIS A 419 12.04 -0.52 30.68
N LEU A 420 11.17 -1.37 30.11
CA LEU A 420 9.72 -1.16 30.06
C LEU A 420 9.08 -1.02 31.45
N ASN A 421 9.54 -1.83 32.42
CA ASN A 421 9.03 -1.72 33.79
C ASN A 421 9.42 -0.36 34.37
N ASP A 422 10.65 0.10 34.12
CA ASP A 422 11.14 1.41 34.56
C ASP A 422 10.45 2.58 33.82
N LEU A 423 10.07 2.41 32.54
CA LEU A 423 9.45 3.45 31.71
C LEU A 423 7.98 3.71 32.07
N LEU A 424 7.24 2.66 32.45
CA LEU A 424 5.83 2.76 32.86
C LEU A 424 5.67 3.18 34.32
N ASP A 425 6.63 2.85 35.19
CA ASP A 425 6.62 3.24 36.61
C ASP A 425 7.11 4.69 36.84
N SER A 426 7.75 5.32 35.85
CA SER A 426 8.35 6.65 36.01
C SER A 426 7.46 7.79 35.50
N ASN A 427 6.82 8.48 36.45
CA ASN A 427 6.51 9.91 36.34
C ASN A 427 7.78 10.81 36.26
N LEU A 428 8.95 10.26 35.89
CA LEU A 428 10.26 10.88 35.99
C LEU A 428 11.16 10.53 34.81
N PHE A 429 10.76 10.85 33.58
CA PHE A 429 11.70 10.92 32.46
C PHE A 429 12.22 12.34 32.31
N ASN A 430 13.28 12.64 33.08
CA ASN A 430 14.14 13.81 32.93
C ASN A 430 15.56 13.40 32.44
N CYS A 431 15.70 12.20 31.85
CA CYS A 431 17.02 11.59 31.63
C CYS A 431 17.46 11.38 30.18
N PHE A 432 16.69 11.72 29.14
CA PHE A 432 17.20 11.69 27.76
C PHE A 432 17.68 13.04 27.19
N ASP A 433 17.66 14.11 27.99
CA ASP A 433 18.12 15.45 27.55
C ASP A 433 19.46 15.89 28.16
N LYS A 434 20.26 14.94 28.67
CA LYS A 434 21.62 15.19 29.16
C LYS A 434 22.60 14.23 28.50
N GLY A 435 22.81 14.44 27.20
CA GLY A 435 23.78 13.66 26.44
C GLY A 435 24.27 14.27 25.14
N ARG A 436 23.95 15.54 24.83
CA ARG A 436 24.61 16.29 23.76
C ARG A 436 25.09 17.62 24.31
N ASN A 437 26.36 17.63 24.73
CA ASN A 437 27.21 18.81 24.62
C ASN A 437 28.19 18.55 23.48
#